data_AF-A0A4R8LW59-F1
#
_entry.id   AF-A0A4R8LW59-F1
#
_cell.length_a   1.000
_cell.length_b   1.000
_cell.length_c   1.000
_cell.angle_alpha   90.00
_cell.angle_beta   90.00
_cell.angle_gamma   90.00
#
_symmetry.space_group_name_H-M   'P 1'
#
loop_
_entity.id
_entity.type
_entity.pdbx_description
1 polymer ?
#
loop_
_entity_poly.entity_id
_entity_poly.type
_entity_poly.pdbx_seq_one_letter_code
_entity_poly.pdbx_strand_id
1 'polypeptide(L)'
;MHRTTKSARAALFAVTAFAAATAYASAAPIAYVTSETNGVGVIDLSSMALEKTISLGTSGPRGLSLTSDGKRLLVAGKTGELIAIDTSTGEVVKRVTIGKNPEFVRVHGGYAYVTYEPGESGAPPEAKQGAKPEQKTDQQAEKPGEKQAGKGHDDDDDANSPPAEIAIVDLKTMKVLRSVKSGHETEGVEFSPDGREMLVTNEGDDTVSVYRTGTGQPLRTLKLDAGSRPRGIRASPDGKQYVVTLENTSKFVVLDAASLKPVKTVDTKLGPYGVAFDPSGKHLLVAAARDKTLQVFDAKTYEHVADVPVGQRCWHFSFTPDGSKLMLACGRSNAVYVLDASNYQTISQIGNLPLAWGIVTSPPSPGSIESAK
;
A
#
# COMPACT_ATOMS: atom_id res chain seq x y z
N MET A 1 -87.26 21.91 -26.03
CA MET A 1 -86.12 21.44 -25.20
C MET A 1 -85.22 20.57 -26.06
N HIS A 2 -84.08 21.04 -26.56
CA HIS A 2 -82.97 20.18 -26.99
C HIS A 2 -81.66 20.99 -27.00
N ARG A 3 -80.62 20.34 -26.49
CA ARG A 3 -79.41 20.92 -25.87
C ARG A 3 -78.43 21.56 -26.85
N THR A 4 -77.88 22.71 -26.47
CA THR A 4 -76.66 23.30 -27.04
C THR A 4 -75.42 22.61 -26.45
N THR A 5 -74.63 21.93 -27.28
CA THR A 5 -73.29 21.44 -26.93
C THR A 5 -72.24 22.48 -27.30
N LYS A 6 -71.59 23.09 -26.29
CA LYS A 6 -70.38 23.91 -26.49
C LYS A 6 -69.17 22.98 -26.62
N SER A 7 -68.50 23.03 -27.77
CA SER A 7 -67.19 22.40 -28.00
C SER A 7 -66.10 23.28 -27.39
N ALA A 8 -65.43 22.80 -26.34
CA ALA A 8 -64.22 23.43 -25.81
C ALA A 8 -62.99 22.94 -26.61
N ARG A 9 -62.31 23.84 -27.31
CA ARG A 9 -60.98 23.59 -27.89
C ARG A 9 -59.94 23.75 -26.76
N ALA A 10 -59.31 22.65 -26.37
CA ALA A 10 -58.13 22.68 -25.52
C ALA A 10 -56.92 23.07 -26.38
N ALA A 11 -56.30 24.22 -26.09
CA ALA A 11 -55.02 24.60 -26.66
C ALA A 11 -53.90 23.90 -25.87
N LEU A 12 -53.17 22.99 -26.53
CA LEU A 12 -52.02 22.31 -25.95
C LEU A 12 -50.79 23.24 -26.09
N PHE A 13 -50.38 23.87 -25.00
CA PHE A 13 -49.08 24.55 -24.94
C PHE A 13 -47.99 23.50 -24.73
N ALA A 14 -47.22 23.22 -25.77
CA ALA A 14 -45.99 22.44 -25.66
C ALA A 14 -44.89 23.34 -25.05
N VAL A 15 -44.61 23.16 -23.77
CA VAL A 15 -43.41 23.72 -23.13
C VAL A 15 -42.26 22.76 -23.39
N THR A 16 -41.42 23.05 -24.38
CA THR A 16 -40.14 22.38 -24.55
C THR A 16 -39.15 22.94 -23.53
N ALA A 17 -38.99 22.23 -22.41
CA ALA A 17 -37.91 22.52 -21.47
C ALA A 17 -36.58 22.03 -22.06
N PHE A 18 -35.71 22.97 -22.46
CA PHE A 18 -34.31 22.67 -22.75
C PHE A 18 -33.60 22.41 -21.41
N ALA A 19 -33.41 21.14 -21.06
CA ALA A 19 -32.50 20.77 -19.99
C ALA A 19 -31.07 20.91 -20.51
N ALA A 20 -30.41 22.01 -20.18
CA ALA A 20 -28.96 22.14 -20.36
C ALA A 20 -28.28 21.19 -19.38
N ALA A 21 -27.90 20.00 -19.86
CA ALA A 21 -27.01 19.12 -19.12
C ALA A 21 -25.60 19.75 -19.14
N THR A 22 -25.24 20.45 -18.07
CA THR A 22 -23.84 20.80 -17.82
C THR A 22 -23.10 19.51 -17.55
N ALA A 23 -22.36 19.02 -18.55
CA ALA A 23 -21.37 17.97 -18.35
C ALA A 23 -20.29 18.54 -17.43
N TYR A 24 -20.30 18.15 -16.16
CA TYR A 24 -19.14 18.32 -15.30
C TYR A 24 -18.03 17.47 -15.91
N ALA A 25 -17.00 18.10 -16.46
CA ALA A 25 -15.78 17.40 -16.80
C ALA A 25 -15.21 16.83 -15.49
N SER A 26 -15.28 15.51 -15.33
CA SER A 26 -14.56 14.83 -14.26
C SER A 26 -13.07 15.18 -14.41
N ALA A 27 -12.39 15.48 -13.32
CA ALA A 27 -10.93 15.58 -13.34
C ALA A 27 -10.35 14.30 -13.97
N ALA A 28 -9.31 14.46 -14.79
CA ALA A 28 -8.63 13.32 -15.40
C ALA A 28 -8.08 12.40 -14.28
N PRO A 29 -8.16 11.07 -14.46
CA PRO A 29 -7.64 10.14 -13.48
C PRO A 29 -6.12 10.27 -13.35
N ILE A 30 -5.63 10.23 -12.13
CA ILE A 30 -4.22 10.44 -11.79
C ILE A 30 -3.71 9.35 -10.84
N ALA A 31 -2.41 9.07 -10.89
CA ALA A 31 -1.71 8.33 -9.84
C ALA A 31 -0.72 9.24 -9.12
N TYR A 32 -0.66 9.10 -7.81
CA TYR A 32 0.35 9.71 -6.96
C TYR A 32 1.35 8.66 -6.53
N VAL A 33 2.64 8.98 -6.62
CA VAL A 33 3.73 8.06 -6.30
C VAL A 33 4.74 8.75 -5.40
N THR A 34 4.99 8.23 -4.21
CA THR A 34 6.08 8.76 -3.39
C THR A 34 7.43 8.32 -3.93
N SER A 35 8.37 9.24 -3.93
CA SER A 35 9.78 9.03 -4.27
C SER A 35 10.61 9.54 -3.11
N GLU A 36 11.40 8.65 -2.48
CA GLU A 36 12.13 8.97 -1.25
C GLU A 36 13.08 10.18 -1.41
N THR A 37 13.48 10.52 -2.64
CA THR A 37 14.38 11.65 -2.91
C THR A 37 13.71 12.85 -3.59
N ASN A 38 12.60 12.66 -4.30
CA ASN A 38 12.04 13.73 -5.15
C ASN A 38 10.68 14.28 -4.69
N GLY A 39 10.00 13.67 -3.71
CA GLY A 39 8.67 14.10 -3.28
C GLY A 39 7.57 13.19 -3.79
N VAL A 40 6.51 13.74 -4.37
CA VAL A 40 5.38 12.97 -4.92
C VAL A 40 5.26 13.19 -6.43
N GLY A 41 5.51 12.15 -7.22
CA GLY A 41 5.20 12.15 -8.64
C GLY A 41 3.70 12.12 -8.90
N VAL A 42 3.25 12.89 -9.88
CA VAL A 42 1.87 12.91 -10.37
C VAL A 42 1.88 12.38 -11.80
N ILE A 43 1.24 11.23 -11.99
CA ILE A 43 1.13 10.56 -13.28
C ILE A 43 -0.27 10.78 -13.83
N ASP A 44 -0.37 11.33 -15.03
CA ASP A 44 -1.61 11.38 -15.79
C ASP A 44 -1.93 9.97 -16.32
N LEU A 45 -3.08 9.41 -15.96
CA LEU A 45 -3.46 8.05 -16.33
C LEU A 45 -4.08 7.93 -17.73
N SER A 46 -4.40 9.05 -18.38
CA SER A 46 -4.83 9.06 -19.77
C SER A 46 -3.64 8.94 -20.74
N SER A 47 -2.53 9.63 -20.44
CA SER A 47 -1.31 9.57 -21.23
C SER A 47 -0.28 8.58 -20.69
N MET A 48 -0.47 8.05 -19.48
CA MET A 48 0.48 7.20 -18.75
C MET A 48 1.87 7.84 -18.65
N ALA A 49 1.91 9.13 -18.30
CA ALA A 49 3.13 9.91 -18.24
C ALA A 49 3.26 10.65 -16.91
N LEU A 50 4.50 10.75 -16.40
CA LEU A 50 4.80 11.62 -15.27
C LEU A 50 4.63 13.08 -15.71
N GLU A 51 3.61 13.74 -15.19
CA GLU A 51 3.27 15.13 -15.54
C GLU A 51 4.14 16.11 -14.75
N LYS A 52 4.23 15.89 -13.43
CA LYS A 52 4.97 16.75 -12.51
C LYS A 52 5.38 16.01 -11.26
N THR A 53 6.25 16.64 -10.48
CA THR A 53 6.62 16.18 -9.14
C THR A 53 6.34 17.29 -8.13
N ILE A 54 5.54 16.97 -7.10
CA ILE A 54 5.25 17.86 -5.98
C ILE A 54 6.43 17.79 -5.02
N SER A 55 7.15 18.90 -4.89
CA SER A 55 8.21 19.03 -3.89
C SER A 55 7.61 19.13 -2.49
N LEU A 56 8.09 18.28 -1.59
CA LEU A 56 7.69 18.30 -0.18
C LEU A 56 8.65 19.13 0.68
N GLY A 57 9.72 19.71 0.13
CA GLY A 57 10.75 20.42 0.90
C GLY A 57 11.43 19.57 2.00
N THR A 58 11.21 18.26 1.98
CA THR A 58 11.68 17.26 2.95
C THR A 58 11.94 15.97 2.17
N SER A 59 12.89 15.16 2.64
CA SER A 59 13.22 13.87 2.04
C SER A 59 12.50 12.72 2.75
N GLY A 60 12.50 11.56 2.09
CA GLY A 60 11.92 10.32 2.58
C GLY A 60 10.40 10.32 2.70
N PRO A 61 9.60 10.77 1.70
CA PRO A 61 8.20 10.39 1.67
C PRO A 61 8.05 8.90 1.36
N ARG A 62 7.10 8.24 2.04
CA ARG A 62 6.94 6.78 2.02
C ARG A 62 5.50 6.38 1.77
N GLY A 63 4.80 5.83 2.76
CA GLY A 63 3.37 5.56 2.68
C GLY A 63 2.57 6.81 2.33
N LEU A 64 1.53 6.62 1.52
CA LEU A 64 0.60 7.67 1.15
C LEU A 64 -0.81 7.10 1.05
N SER A 65 -1.81 7.96 1.25
CA SER A 65 -3.22 7.61 1.12
C SER A 65 -4.05 8.85 0.79
N LEU A 66 -5.19 8.66 0.14
CA LEU A 66 -6.14 9.74 -0.16
C LEU A 66 -7.23 9.80 0.90
N THR A 67 -7.73 11.01 1.18
CA THR A 67 -9.00 11.16 1.88
C THR A 67 -10.13 10.54 1.05
N SER A 68 -11.21 10.08 1.71
CA SER A 68 -12.30 9.40 1.01
C SER A 68 -13.01 10.26 -0.05
N ASP A 69 -12.92 11.59 0.05
CA ASP A 69 -13.41 12.55 -0.94
C ASP A 69 -12.38 12.89 -2.04
N GLY A 70 -11.18 12.30 -1.97
CA GLY A 70 -10.08 12.53 -2.90
C GLY A 70 -9.45 13.91 -2.84
N LYS A 71 -9.87 14.80 -1.92
CA LYS A 71 -9.43 16.20 -1.89
C LYS A 71 -8.06 16.41 -1.27
N ARG A 72 -7.60 15.47 -0.44
CA ARG A 72 -6.28 15.53 0.15
C ARG A 72 -5.51 14.25 -0.05
N LEU A 73 -4.26 14.40 -0.48
CA LEU A 73 -3.26 13.35 -0.40
C LEU A 73 -2.51 13.50 0.93
N LEU A 74 -2.38 12.40 1.65
CA LEU A 74 -1.67 12.30 2.92
C LEU A 74 -0.41 11.48 2.71
N VAL A 75 0.73 11.97 3.17
CA VAL A 75 2.04 11.35 2.94
C VAL A 75 2.80 11.26 4.27
N ALA A 76 3.26 10.06 4.61
CA ALA A 76 4.22 9.84 5.69
C ALA A 76 5.59 10.35 5.25
N GLY A 77 6.12 11.35 5.95
CA GLY A 77 7.46 11.87 5.76
C GLY A 77 8.38 11.36 6.86
N LYS A 78 9.47 10.67 6.48
CA LYS A 78 10.47 10.07 7.37
C LYS A 78 11.05 11.05 8.42
N THR A 79 11.03 12.35 8.12
CA THR A 79 11.45 13.44 9.03
C THR A 79 10.51 13.66 10.21
N GLY A 80 9.37 12.98 10.25
CA GLY A 80 8.51 12.86 11.41
C GLY A 80 7.13 13.52 11.28
N GLU A 81 6.62 13.59 10.06
CA GLU A 81 5.41 14.34 9.73
C GLU A 81 4.42 13.50 8.92
N LEU A 82 3.14 13.77 9.12
CA LEU A 82 2.09 13.51 8.13
C LEU A 82 1.86 14.79 7.34
N ILE A 83 2.13 14.74 6.05
CA ILE A 83 2.03 15.89 5.14
C ILE A 83 0.72 15.77 4.37
N ALA A 84 -0.13 16.80 4.44
CA ALA A 84 -1.36 16.87 3.67
C ALA A 84 -1.22 17.85 2.51
N ILE A 85 -1.56 17.37 1.32
CA ILE A 85 -1.48 18.08 0.04
C ILE A 85 -2.90 18.23 -0.50
N ASP A 86 -3.28 19.42 -0.94
CA ASP A 86 -4.52 19.64 -1.67
C ASP A 86 -4.37 19.07 -3.09
N THR A 87 -5.24 18.13 -3.48
CA THR A 87 -5.10 17.42 -4.75
C THR A 87 -5.43 18.28 -5.96
N SER A 88 -6.18 19.37 -5.79
CA SER A 88 -6.55 20.29 -6.87
C SER A 88 -5.43 21.27 -7.22
N THR A 89 -4.66 21.71 -6.22
CA THR A 89 -3.54 22.65 -6.42
C THR A 89 -2.18 21.96 -6.45
N GLY A 90 -2.05 20.81 -5.80
CA GLY A 90 -0.77 20.14 -5.54
C GLY A 90 0.04 20.82 -4.44
N GLU A 91 -0.55 21.73 -3.67
CA GLU A 91 0.15 22.46 -2.61
C GLU A 91 0.08 21.73 -1.26
N VAL A 92 1.17 21.79 -0.51
CA VAL A 92 1.19 21.34 0.89
C VAL A 92 0.35 22.31 1.74
N VAL A 93 -0.79 21.84 2.22
CA VAL A 93 -1.73 22.66 3.01
C VAL A 93 -1.58 22.47 4.51
N LYS A 94 -0.99 21.36 4.95
CA LYS A 94 -0.77 21.09 6.38
C LYS A 94 0.37 20.10 6.60
N ARG A 95 1.10 20.30 7.70
CA ARG A 95 2.00 19.31 8.30
C ARG A 95 1.51 19.01 9.71
N VAL A 96 1.46 17.73 10.05
CA VAL A 96 1.13 17.25 11.40
C VAL A 96 2.36 16.51 11.92
N THR A 97 2.91 16.97 13.04
CA THR A 97 4.01 16.26 13.70
C THR A 97 3.50 14.92 14.23
N ILE A 98 4.18 13.84 13.88
CA ILE A 98 3.84 12.46 14.26
C ILE A 98 4.86 11.91 15.25
N GLY A 99 6.12 11.85 14.86
CA GLY A 99 7.20 11.16 15.58
C GLY A 99 8.21 10.63 14.58
N LYS A 100 9.35 10.10 15.03
CA LYS A 100 10.43 9.67 14.12
C LYS A 100 9.97 8.55 13.18
N ASN A 101 10.55 8.53 11.98
CA ASN A 101 10.40 7.46 11.01
C ASN A 101 8.94 7.02 10.68
N PRO A 102 8.01 7.92 10.29
CA PRO A 102 6.71 7.50 9.77
C PRO A 102 6.88 6.63 8.51
N GLU A 103 6.20 5.50 8.44
CA GLU A 103 6.36 4.49 7.39
C GLU A 103 5.10 4.40 6.51
N PHE A 104 3.95 4.03 7.09
CA PHE A 104 2.73 3.72 6.36
C PHE A 104 1.57 4.65 6.73
N VAL A 105 0.64 4.86 5.80
CA VAL A 105 -0.57 5.68 6.00
C VAL A 105 -1.79 4.92 5.51
N ARG A 106 -2.81 4.75 6.37
CA ARG A 106 -4.15 4.32 5.95
C ARG A 106 -5.22 5.29 6.42
N VAL A 107 -6.16 5.59 5.53
CA VAL A 107 -7.34 6.40 5.86
C VAL A 107 -8.54 5.49 6.11
N HIS A 108 -9.21 5.70 7.23
CA HIS A 108 -10.45 5.00 7.56
C HIS A 108 -11.33 5.84 8.50
N GLY A 109 -12.63 5.92 8.22
CA GLY A 109 -13.62 6.53 9.12
C GLY A 109 -13.37 8.01 9.46
N GLY A 110 -12.74 8.78 8.56
CA GLY A 110 -12.40 10.20 8.81
C GLY A 110 -11.11 10.42 9.60
N TYR A 111 -10.31 9.37 9.79
CA TYR A 111 -9.00 9.42 10.44
C TYR A 111 -7.91 8.91 9.50
N ALA A 112 -6.68 9.40 9.69
CA ALA A 112 -5.48 8.75 9.18
C ALA A 112 -4.79 8.00 10.33
N TYR A 113 -4.36 6.77 10.02
CA TYR A 113 -3.59 5.90 10.89
C TYR A 113 -2.19 5.82 10.29
N VAL A 114 -1.22 6.34 11.03
CA VAL A 114 0.16 6.49 10.57
C VAL A 114 1.07 5.67 11.48
N THR A 115 1.72 4.65 10.94
CA THR A 115 2.76 3.90 11.66
C THR A 115 4.04 4.71 11.69
N TYR A 116 4.73 4.71 12.83
CA TYR A 116 6.00 5.41 13.01
C TYR A 116 6.84 4.77 14.11
N GLU A 117 8.16 5.01 14.06
CA GLU A 117 9.13 4.29 14.88
C GLU A 117 10.00 5.24 15.68
N PRO A 118 9.65 5.52 16.95
CA PRO A 118 10.45 6.37 17.82
C PRO A 118 11.88 5.87 18.05
N GLY A 119 12.09 4.55 17.92
CA GLY A 119 13.32 3.85 18.27
C GLY A 119 14.36 3.74 17.17
N GLU A 120 13.95 3.79 15.90
CA GLU A 120 14.86 3.53 14.79
C GLU A 120 15.75 4.73 14.43
N SER A 121 17.02 4.45 14.15
CA SER A 121 17.93 5.32 13.41
C SER A 121 17.88 4.99 11.91
N GLY A 122 16.85 5.49 11.23
CA GLY A 122 16.46 5.00 9.91
C GLY A 122 17.55 4.99 8.82
N ALA A 123 17.98 3.80 8.41
CA ALA A 123 18.56 3.51 7.10
C ALA A 123 18.05 2.13 6.61
N PRO A 124 17.47 2.02 5.40
CA PRO A 124 17.13 0.71 4.85
C PRO A 124 18.41 -0.06 4.48
N PRO A 125 18.41 -1.41 4.53
CA PRO A 125 19.60 -2.21 4.25
C PRO A 125 20.17 -1.91 2.85
N GLU A 126 21.48 -1.64 2.81
CA GLU A 126 22.22 -1.48 1.56
C GLU A 126 22.26 -2.82 0.81
N ALA A 127 21.89 -2.80 -0.47
CA ALA A 127 22.15 -3.93 -1.35
C ALA A 127 23.66 -4.04 -1.57
N LYS A 128 24.32 -5.00 -0.91
CA LYS A 128 25.76 -5.26 -1.11
C LYS A 128 26.04 -5.57 -2.59
N GLN A 129 26.74 -4.66 -3.27
CA GLN A 129 27.17 -4.83 -4.66
C GLN A 129 28.35 -5.82 -4.74
N GLY A 130 28.15 -6.91 -5.51
CA GLY A 130 29.15 -7.55 -6.36
C GLY A 130 30.43 -8.08 -5.72
N ALA A 131 30.48 -9.39 -5.45
CA ALA A 131 31.75 -10.12 -5.41
C ALA A 131 32.33 -10.19 -6.83
N LYS A 132 33.53 -9.63 -7.02
CA LYS A 132 34.35 -9.88 -8.23
C LYS A 132 34.99 -11.28 -8.14
N PRO A 133 35.19 -11.99 -9.26
CA PRO A 133 35.83 -13.30 -9.25
C PRO A 133 37.35 -13.16 -9.19
N GLU A 134 37.98 -13.64 -8.12
CA GLU A 134 39.44 -13.78 -8.07
C GLU A 134 39.89 -15.17 -8.53
N GLN A 135 41.01 -15.15 -9.27
CA GLN A 135 41.64 -16.26 -9.94
C GLN A 135 42.15 -17.33 -8.96
N LYS A 136 42.03 -18.60 -9.37
CA LYS A 136 42.63 -19.76 -8.70
C LYS A 136 44.15 -19.75 -8.83
N THR A 137 44.83 -19.98 -7.72
CA THR A 137 46.13 -20.68 -7.66
C THR A 137 46.13 -21.66 -6.50
N ASP A 138 46.88 -22.74 -6.69
CA ASP A 138 46.68 -24.06 -6.11
C ASP A 138 47.23 -24.28 -4.67
N GLN A 139 46.75 -25.39 -4.08
CA GLN A 139 47.36 -26.27 -3.06
C GLN A 139 47.42 -25.80 -1.59
N GLN A 140 46.56 -26.39 -0.73
CA GLN A 140 46.92 -27.50 0.18
C GLN A 140 45.71 -28.02 0.98
N ALA A 141 45.83 -29.25 1.48
CA ALA A 141 44.74 -30.14 1.90
C ALA A 141 44.40 -30.11 3.40
N GLU A 142 43.16 -30.56 3.68
CA GLU A 142 42.59 -31.17 4.91
C GLU A 142 42.17 -30.30 6.12
N LYS A 143 40.85 -30.21 6.37
CA LYS A 143 40.14 -30.95 7.45
C LYS A 143 38.61 -30.82 7.33
N PRO A 144 37.80 -31.84 7.72
CA PRO A 144 36.34 -31.80 7.62
C PRO A 144 35.67 -31.40 8.95
N GLY A 145 34.69 -30.48 8.85
CA GLY A 145 33.62 -30.34 9.83
C GLY A 145 33.59 -29.01 10.58
N GLU A 146 33.08 -27.95 9.95
CA GLU A 146 32.49 -26.81 10.67
C GLU A 146 31.23 -26.34 9.95
N LYS A 147 30.12 -26.31 10.69
CA LYS A 147 28.84 -25.76 10.24
C LYS A 147 29.07 -24.29 9.89
N GLN A 148 28.78 -23.90 8.65
CA GLN A 148 28.67 -22.49 8.27
C GLN A 148 27.53 -21.85 9.06
N ALA A 149 27.89 -21.15 10.13
CA ALA A 149 27.05 -20.11 10.71
C ALA A 149 26.91 -19.01 9.65
N GLY A 150 25.69 -18.83 9.13
CA GLY A 150 25.33 -17.65 8.36
C GLY A 150 25.59 -16.42 9.23
N LYS A 151 26.46 -15.53 8.76
CA LYS A 151 26.74 -14.26 9.44
C LYS A 151 25.45 -13.44 9.50
N GLY A 152 25.08 -13.06 10.72
CA GLY A 152 23.93 -12.23 11.04
C GLY A 152 23.91 -10.96 10.19
N HIS A 153 22.70 -10.53 9.86
CA HIS A 153 22.45 -9.17 9.42
C HIS A 153 22.87 -8.24 10.55
N ASP A 154 23.29 -7.02 10.23
CA ASP A 154 23.50 -5.98 11.24
C ASP A 154 22.10 -5.61 11.75
N ASP A 155 21.59 -6.41 12.68
CA ASP A 155 20.37 -6.19 13.41
C ASP A 155 20.67 -5.04 14.39
N ASP A 156 20.17 -3.84 14.09
CA ASP A 156 19.92 -2.81 15.11
C ASP A 156 18.75 -3.24 16.03
N ASP A 157 18.65 -4.55 16.33
CA ASP A 157 17.81 -5.14 17.37
C ASP A 157 18.43 -4.81 18.73
N ASP A 158 18.56 -3.53 19.06
CA ASP A 158 18.61 -3.16 20.46
C ASP A 158 17.25 -3.55 21.04
N ALA A 159 17.21 -4.67 21.77
CA ALA A 159 16.02 -5.15 22.46
C ALA A 159 15.42 -4.10 23.45
N ASN A 160 16.11 -2.96 23.65
CA ASN A 160 15.63 -1.79 24.39
C ASN A 160 15.11 -0.64 23.52
N SER A 161 15.12 -0.76 22.19
CA SER A 161 14.50 0.22 21.31
C SER A 161 13.01 0.37 21.67
N PRO A 162 12.48 1.61 21.77
CA PRO A 162 11.07 1.78 22.05
C PRO A 162 10.23 1.17 20.92
N PRO A 163 9.07 0.58 21.25
CA PRO A 163 8.19 0.00 20.24
C PRO A 163 7.72 1.07 19.26
N ALA A 164 7.34 0.63 18.07
CA ALA A 164 6.66 1.50 17.12
C ALA A 164 5.29 1.91 17.66
N GLU A 165 4.75 2.99 17.10
CA GLU A 165 3.47 3.56 17.47
C GLU A 165 2.60 3.83 16.25
N ILE A 166 1.29 3.90 16.46
CA ILE A 166 0.30 4.26 15.44
C ILE A 166 -0.33 5.58 15.86
N ALA A 167 -0.04 6.66 15.14
CA ALA A 167 -0.69 7.94 15.35
C ALA A 167 -2.07 7.93 14.67
N ILE A 168 -3.10 8.27 15.43
CA ILE A 168 -4.47 8.45 14.94
C ILE A 168 -4.72 9.95 14.77
N VAL A 169 -4.78 10.40 13.51
CA VAL A 169 -4.95 11.81 13.14
C VAL A 169 -6.38 12.06 12.70
N ASP A 170 -7.06 13.02 13.33
CA ASP A 170 -8.37 13.50 12.89
C ASP A 170 -8.21 14.35 11.63
N LEU A 171 -8.86 13.94 10.53
CA LEU A 171 -8.68 14.58 9.22
C LEU A 171 -9.43 15.92 9.08
N LYS A 172 -10.40 16.18 9.96
CA LYS A 172 -11.13 17.45 9.98
C LYS A 172 -10.29 18.55 10.62
N THR A 173 -9.65 18.23 11.73
CA THR A 173 -8.84 19.16 12.53
C THR A 173 -7.35 19.12 12.19
N MET A 174 -6.90 18.05 11.53
CA MET A 174 -5.51 17.74 11.24
C MET A 174 -4.65 17.76 12.52
N LYS A 175 -5.13 17.07 13.55
CA LYS A 175 -4.44 16.93 14.84
C LYS A 175 -4.32 15.46 15.20
N VAL A 176 -3.18 15.09 15.80
CA VAL A 176 -3.03 13.78 16.46
C VAL A 176 -4.01 13.74 17.63
N LEU A 177 -4.94 12.79 17.59
CA LEU A 177 -5.85 12.54 18.71
C LEU A 177 -5.20 11.72 19.80
N ARG A 178 -4.38 10.74 19.40
CA ARG A 178 -3.61 9.84 20.25
C ARG A 178 -2.59 9.06 19.44
N SER A 179 -1.58 8.55 20.14
CA SER A 179 -0.68 7.52 19.64
C SER A 179 -0.91 6.22 20.40
N VAL A 180 -0.84 5.11 19.68
CA VAL A 180 -1.10 3.76 20.19
C VAL A 180 0.18 2.95 20.10
N LYS A 181 0.62 2.35 21.20
CA LYS A 181 1.79 1.47 21.19
C LYS A 181 1.51 0.21 20.37
N SER A 182 2.46 -0.13 19.50
CA SER A 182 2.47 -1.35 18.70
C SER A 182 3.64 -2.26 19.10
N GLY A 183 3.99 -3.22 18.24
CA GLY A 183 5.26 -3.92 18.30
C GLY A 183 6.40 -3.12 17.67
N HIS A 184 7.50 -3.79 17.31
CA HIS A 184 8.64 -3.21 16.58
C HIS A 184 8.49 -3.33 15.06
N GLU A 185 9.09 -2.39 14.32
CA GLU A 185 9.12 -2.36 12.85
C GLU A 185 7.73 -2.52 12.21
N THR A 186 6.87 -1.51 12.35
CA THR A 186 5.47 -1.60 11.88
C THR A 186 5.31 -1.18 10.44
N GLU A 187 4.64 -2.03 9.66
CA GLU A 187 4.46 -1.83 8.21
C GLU A 187 2.99 -1.72 7.81
N GLY A 188 2.33 -2.85 7.56
CA GLY A 188 0.96 -2.90 7.09
C GLY A 188 -0.07 -2.57 8.17
N VAL A 189 -1.06 -1.76 7.78
CA VAL A 189 -2.29 -1.51 8.54
C VAL A 189 -3.49 -1.95 7.71
N GLU A 190 -4.40 -2.73 8.28
CA GLU A 190 -5.65 -3.14 7.66
C GLU A 190 -6.82 -3.04 8.64
N PHE A 191 -8.05 -2.93 8.13
CA PHE A 191 -9.27 -2.90 8.93
C PHE A 191 -10.10 -4.15 8.77
N SER A 192 -10.83 -4.51 9.82
CA SER A 192 -11.87 -5.53 9.72
C SER A 192 -12.98 -5.10 8.76
N PRO A 193 -13.72 -6.05 8.16
CA PRO A 193 -14.80 -5.72 7.23
C PRO A 193 -15.89 -4.80 7.81
N ASP A 194 -16.12 -4.85 9.13
CA ASP A 194 -17.04 -3.96 9.84
C ASP A 194 -16.39 -2.64 10.32
N GLY A 195 -15.10 -2.45 10.04
CA GLY A 195 -14.29 -1.29 10.42
C GLY A 195 -13.98 -1.17 11.90
N ARG A 196 -14.39 -2.13 12.75
CA ARG A 196 -14.29 -2.02 14.21
C ARG A 196 -12.94 -2.42 14.78
N GLU A 197 -12.18 -3.22 14.04
CA GLU A 197 -10.84 -3.66 14.40
C GLU A 197 -9.82 -3.12 13.39
N MET A 198 -8.65 -2.74 13.89
CA MET A 198 -7.46 -2.38 13.12
C MET A 198 -6.39 -3.42 13.39
N LEU A 199 -5.83 -4.00 12.34
CA LEU A 199 -4.78 -5.00 12.37
C LEU A 199 -3.48 -4.37 11.88
N VAL A 200 -2.39 -4.62 12.60
CA VAL A 200 -1.07 -4.07 12.31
C VAL A 200 -0.03 -5.17 12.34
N THR A 201 0.76 -5.29 11.27
CA THR A 201 1.91 -6.20 11.20
C THR A 201 3.12 -5.56 11.87
N ASN A 202 3.73 -6.26 12.81
CA ASN A 202 4.97 -5.84 13.49
C ASN A 202 6.07 -6.79 13.05
N GLU A 203 6.97 -6.30 12.22
CA GLU A 203 7.98 -7.08 11.53
C GLU A 203 9.02 -7.63 12.51
N GLY A 204 9.58 -6.76 13.37
CA GLY A 204 10.63 -7.10 14.33
C GLY A 204 10.14 -8.05 15.43
N ASP A 205 8.82 -8.09 15.66
CA ASP A 205 8.22 -8.97 16.67
C ASP A 205 7.62 -10.26 16.09
N ASP A 206 7.61 -10.47 14.78
CA ASP A 206 6.87 -11.57 14.14
C ASP A 206 5.40 -11.66 14.60
N THR A 207 4.68 -10.52 14.65
CA THR A 207 3.29 -10.51 15.13
C THR A 207 2.33 -9.76 14.22
N VAL A 208 1.04 -10.07 14.38
CA VAL A 208 -0.07 -9.20 13.97
C VAL A 208 -0.84 -8.77 15.22
N SER A 209 -0.82 -7.48 15.52
CA SER A 209 -1.53 -6.89 16.67
C SER A 209 -2.86 -6.30 16.23
N VAL A 210 -3.88 -6.44 17.07
CA VAL A 210 -5.25 -6.00 16.78
C VAL A 210 -5.74 -5.05 17.85
N TYR A 211 -6.33 -3.95 17.39
CA TYR A 211 -6.80 -2.84 18.21
C TYR A 211 -8.24 -2.51 17.87
N ARG A 212 -8.98 -1.94 18.82
CA ARG A 212 -10.27 -1.31 18.50
C ARG A 212 -10.03 -0.03 17.71
N THR A 213 -10.60 0.05 16.52
CA THR A 213 -10.54 1.22 15.63
C THR A 213 -10.95 2.50 16.36
N GLY A 214 -10.30 3.62 16.02
CA GLY A 214 -10.49 4.92 16.64
C GLY A 214 -9.88 5.03 18.04
N THR A 215 -10.23 4.14 18.98
CA THR A 215 -9.71 4.22 20.36
C THR A 215 -8.27 3.76 20.51
N GLY A 216 -7.83 2.81 19.68
CA GLY A 216 -6.52 2.18 19.82
C GLY A 216 -6.40 1.20 20.98
N GLN A 217 -7.51 0.80 21.63
CA GLN A 217 -7.44 -0.17 22.70
C GLN A 217 -6.92 -1.52 22.16
N PRO A 218 -5.84 -2.11 22.70
CA PRO A 218 -5.36 -3.42 22.29
C PRO A 218 -6.41 -4.50 22.61
N LEU A 219 -6.64 -5.39 21.66
CA LEU A 219 -7.62 -6.48 21.76
C LEU A 219 -6.94 -7.85 21.81
N ARG A 220 -6.03 -8.12 20.89
CA ARG A 220 -5.29 -9.38 20.79
C ARG A 220 -4.04 -9.25 19.93
N THR A 221 -3.07 -10.12 20.14
CA THR A 221 -1.86 -10.22 19.33
C THR A 221 -1.68 -11.68 18.90
N LEU A 222 -1.51 -11.88 17.60
CA LEU A 222 -1.14 -13.17 17.01
C LEU A 222 0.39 -13.22 16.89
N LYS A 223 1.00 -14.26 17.46
CA LYS A 223 2.41 -14.58 17.21
C LYS A 223 2.51 -15.50 15.99
N LEU A 224 3.36 -15.13 15.05
CA LEU A 224 3.70 -15.92 13.88
C LEU A 224 5.00 -16.69 14.12
N ASP A 225 5.40 -17.51 13.15
CA ASP A 225 6.66 -18.25 13.21
C ASP A 225 7.84 -17.28 13.40
N ALA A 226 8.81 -17.68 14.23
CA ALA A 226 9.96 -16.84 14.55
C ALA A 226 10.80 -16.51 13.31
N GLY A 227 11.19 -15.24 13.16
CA GLY A 227 11.93 -14.72 12.01
C GLY A 227 11.10 -14.63 10.73
N SER A 228 9.76 -14.69 10.81
CA SER A 228 8.88 -14.61 9.65
C SER A 228 8.77 -13.20 9.06
N ARG A 229 8.90 -12.16 9.89
CA ARG A 229 8.88 -10.74 9.49
C ARG A 229 7.66 -10.37 8.63
N PRO A 230 6.46 -10.24 9.23
CA PRO A 230 5.24 -9.89 8.51
C PRO A 230 5.28 -8.46 7.95
N ARG A 231 4.89 -8.28 6.68
CA ARG A 231 4.93 -6.97 5.99
C ARG A 231 3.54 -6.47 5.58
N GLY A 232 3.03 -6.96 4.45
CA GLY A 232 1.74 -6.58 3.90
C GLY A 232 0.63 -7.39 4.54
N ILE A 233 -0.51 -6.74 4.79
CA ILE A 233 -1.73 -7.38 5.27
C ILE A 233 -2.92 -6.89 4.44
N ARG A 234 -3.79 -7.82 4.02
CA ARG A 234 -5.00 -7.49 3.26
C ARG A 234 -6.18 -8.37 3.65
N ALA A 235 -7.35 -7.74 3.83
CA ALA A 235 -8.61 -8.47 3.95
C ALA A 235 -9.05 -9.06 2.61
N SER A 236 -9.48 -10.31 2.62
CA SER A 236 -10.17 -10.95 1.50
C SER A 236 -11.45 -10.18 1.10
N PRO A 237 -11.88 -10.23 -0.18
CA PRO A 237 -13.07 -9.53 -0.64
C PRO A 237 -14.33 -9.90 0.16
N ASP A 238 -14.52 -11.19 0.48
CA ASP A 238 -15.64 -11.67 1.28
C ASP A 238 -15.51 -11.37 2.79
N GLY A 239 -14.33 -10.88 3.23
CA GLY A 239 -14.06 -10.48 4.60
C GLY A 239 -13.87 -11.63 5.57
N LYS A 240 -13.76 -12.87 5.09
CA LYS A 240 -13.63 -14.04 5.97
C LYS A 240 -12.18 -14.37 6.30
N GLN A 241 -11.25 -13.82 5.56
CA GLN A 241 -9.82 -14.08 5.72
C GLN A 241 -8.98 -12.80 5.67
N TYR A 242 -7.81 -12.84 6.29
CA TYR A 242 -6.70 -11.91 6.03
C TYR A 242 -5.54 -12.68 5.40
N VAL A 243 -4.83 -12.04 4.47
CA VAL A 243 -3.56 -12.56 3.93
C VAL A 243 -2.45 -11.67 4.44
N VAL A 244 -1.39 -12.28 5.00
CA VAL A 244 -0.22 -11.59 5.52
C VAL A 244 1.05 -12.13 4.85
N THR A 245 1.83 -11.28 4.21
CA THR A 245 3.13 -11.67 3.62
C THR A 245 4.20 -11.78 4.69
N LEU A 246 5.06 -12.79 4.58
CA LEU A 246 6.13 -13.12 5.52
C LEU A 246 7.47 -13.05 4.78
N GLU A 247 8.15 -11.90 4.89
CA GLU A 247 9.25 -11.53 3.99
C GLU A 247 10.40 -12.53 4.04
N ASN A 248 10.87 -12.85 5.24
CA ASN A 248 12.08 -13.64 5.44
C ASN A 248 11.90 -15.13 5.16
N THR A 249 10.67 -15.62 5.31
CA THR A 249 10.37 -17.04 5.08
C THR A 249 9.89 -17.33 3.65
N SER A 250 9.72 -16.28 2.82
CA SER A 250 9.19 -16.39 1.44
C SER A 250 7.85 -17.11 1.42
N LYS A 251 6.91 -16.63 2.24
CA LYS A 251 5.56 -17.18 2.37
C LYS A 251 4.53 -16.06 2.48
N PHE A 252 3.26 -16.41 2.32
CA PHE A 252 2.18 -15.70 2.98
C PHE A 252 1.36 -16.66 3.84
N VAL A 253 0.77 -16.13 4.91
CA VAL A 253 -0.17 -16.85 5.76
C VAL A 253 -1.58 -16.29 5.56
N VAL A 254 -2.56 -17.18 5.50
CA VAL A 254 -3.99 -16.89 5.46
C VAL A 254 -4.53 -17.10 6.86
N LEU A 255 -5.17 -16.09 7.41
CA LEU A 255 -5.77 -16.07 8.74
C LEU A 255 -7.29 -16.08 8.59
N ASP A 256 -8.00 -16.85 9.42
CA ASP A 256 -9.44 -16.70 9.59
C ASP A 256 -9.74 -15.33 10.23
N ALA A 257 -10.63 -14.53 9.64
CA ALA A 257 -10.83 -13.14 10.07
C ALA A 257 -11.48 -13.03 11.46
N ALA A 258 -12.31 -14.00 11.85
CA ALA A 258 -13.00 -14.00 13.13
C ALA A 258 -12.06 -14.38 14.29
N SER A 259 -11.27 -15.44 14.10
CA SER A 259 -10.41 -16.02 15.15
C SER A 259 -8.95 -15.58 15.06
N LEU A 260 -8.52 -15.02 13.93
CA LEU A 260 -7.12 -14.77 13.54
C LEU A 260 -6.21 -16.00 13.54
N LYS A 261 -6.77 -17.20 13.57
CA LYS A 261 -5.95 -18.41 13.51
C LYS A 261 -5.44 -18.61 12.08
N PRO A 262 -4.16 -19.00 11.91
CA PRO A 262 -3.67 -19.47 10.62
C PRO A 262 -4.49 -20.65 10.11
N VAL A 263 -5.00 -20.54 8.88
CA VAL A 263 -5.75 -21.61 8.20
C VAL A 263 -4.99 -22.18 7.01
N LYS A 264 -4.06 -21.43 6.44
CA LYS A 264 -3.19 -21.89 5.34
C LYS A 264 -1.89 -21.08 5.33
N THR A 265 -0.80 -21.72 4.94
CA THR A 265 0.47 -21.05 4.62
C THR A 265 0.87 -21.47 3.21
N VAL A 266 1.33 -20.52 2.42
CA VAL A 266 1.64 -20.72 1.00
C VAL A 266 3.02 -20.17 0.69
N ASP A 267 3.80 -20.92 -0.07
CA ASP A 267 5.13 -20.50 -0.52
C ASP A 267 5.02 -19.40 -1.58
N THR A 268 5.91 -18.42 -1.47
CA THR A 268 6.11 -17.34 -2.45
C THR A 268 7.55 -17.38 -2.94
N LYS A 269 7.86 -16.51 -3.89
CA LYS A 269 9.23 -16.12 -4.24
C LYS A 269 9.82 -15.20 -3.18
N LEU A 270 11.10 -14.86 -3.33
CA LEU A 270 11.89 -14.17 -2.33
C LEU A 270 11.37 -12.76 -2.01
N GLY A 271 11.25 -12.47 -0.72
CA GLY A 271 10.89 -11.17 -0.17
C GLY A 271 9.50 -10.69 -0.56
N PRO A 272 8.43 -11.47 -0.29
CA PRO A 272 7.06 -10.98 -0.47
C PRO A 272 6.81 -9.76 0.42
N TYR A 273 6.24 -8.71 -0.16
CA TYR A 273 6.02 -7.43 0.53
C TYR A 273 4.56 -6.99 0.39
N GLY A 274 4.20 -6.26 -0.67
CA GLY A 274 2.82 -5.82 -0.90
C GLY A 274 1.92 -6.98 -1.31
N VAL A 275 0.68 -6.95 -0.83
CA VAL A 275 -0.35 -7.94 -1.15
C VAL A 275 -1.71 -7.28 -1.37
N ALA A 276 -2.42 -7.67 -2.41
CA ALA A 276 -3.81 -7.26 -2.62
C ALA A 276 -4.57 -8.26 -3.50
N PHE A 277 -5.90 -8.21 -3.42
CA PHE A 277 -6.76 -8.94 -4.35
C PHE A 277 -7.05 -8.05 -5.56
N ASP A 278 -7.15 -8.63 -6.75
CA ASP A 278 -7.55 -7.88 -7.95
C ASP A 278 -9.00 -7.36 -7.84
N PRO A 279 -9.42 -6.39 -8.66
CA PRO A 279 -10.77 -5.83 -8.60
C PRO A 279 -11.88 -6.88 -8.78
N SER A 280 -11.58 -7.98 -9.49
CA SER A 280 -12.53 -9.07 -9.70
C SER A 280 -12.65 -10.02 -8.49
N GLY A 281 -11.71 -9.94 -7.54
CA GLY A 281 -11.59 -10.83 -6.39
C GLY A 281 -11.23 -12.27 -6.77
N LYS A 282 -10.77 -12.52 -8.01
CA LYS A 282 -10.38 -13.84 -8.51
C LYS A 282 -8.92 -14.13 -8.29
N HIS A 283 -8.09 -13.09 -8.20
CA HIS A 283 -6.65 -13.25 -8.04
C HIS A 283 -6.13 -12.53 -6.78
N LEU A 284 -5.20 -13.18 -6.11
CA LEU A 284 -4.34 -12.57 -5.09
C LEU A 284 -3.00 -12.24 -5.75
N LEU A 285 -2.54 -11.01 -5.57
CA LEU A 285 -1.29 -10.50 -6.08
C LEU A 285 -0.30 -10.29 -4.94
N VAL A 286 0.93 -10.77 -5.11
CA VAL A 286 2.01 -10.63 -4.12
C VAL A 286 3.26 -10.10 -4.82
N ALA A 287 3.77 -8.96 -4.36
CA ALA A 287 5.03 -8.41 -4.86
C ALA A 287 6.22 -9.08 -4.16
N ALA A 288 6.87 -10.03 -4.83
CA ALA A 288 8.09 -10.68 -4.36
C ALA A 288 9.31 -9.82 -4.74
N ALA A 289 9.54 -8.81 -3.91
CA ALA A 289 10.38 -7.66 -4.22
C ALA A 289 11.87 -8.00 -4.43
N ARG A 290 12.38 -9.01 -3.71
CA ARG A 290 13.78 -9.47 -3.82
C ARG A 290 13.98 -10.40 -5.02
N ASP A 291 12.92 -11.08 -5.44
CA ASP A 291 12.91 -11.94 -6.63
C ASP A 291 12.66 -11.16 -7.93
N LYS A 292 12.19 -9.91 -7.84
CA LYS A 292 11.81 -9.06 -8.99
C LYS A 292 10.62 -9.63 -9.75
N THR A 293 9.67 -10.21 -9.02
CA THR A 293 8.46 -10.81 -9.58
C THR A 293 7.21 -10.30 -8.88
N LEU A 294 6.14 -10.10 -9.66
CA LEU A 294 4.78 -10.06 -9.13
C LEU A 294 4.20 -11.46 -9.30
N GLN A 295 3.82 -12.09 -8.20
CA GLN A 295 3.18 -13.40 -8.23
C GLN A 295 1.67 -13.26 -8.20
N VAL A 296 1.01 -14.08 -9.01
CA VAL A 296 -0.44 -14.18 -9.13
C VAL A 296 -0.86 -15.54 -8.60
N PHE A 297 -1.85 -15.55 -7.71
CA PHE A 297 -2.46 -16.75 -7.14
C PHE A 297 -3.98 -16.71 -7.37
N ASP A 298 -4.63 -17.87 -7.38
CA ASP A 298 -6.09 -17.94 -7.27
C ASP A 298 -6.53 -17.43 -5.89
N ALA A 299 -7.49 -16.52 -5.83
CA ALA A 299 -7.90 -15.87 -4.59
C ALA A 299 -8.63 -16.80 -3.61
N LYS A 300 -9.18 -17.93 -4.08
CA LYS A 300 -9.94 -18.88 -3.25
C LYS A 300 -9.08 -20.06 -2.81
N THR A 301 -8.36 -20.65 -3.76
CA THR A 301 -7.53 -21.83 -3.50
C THR A 301 -6.13 -21.44 -3.05
N TYR A 302 -5.67 -20.22 -3.33
CA TYR A 302 -4.28 -19.77 -3.13
C TYR A 302 -3.26 -20.60 -3.89
N GLU A 303 -3.68 -21.28 -4.95
CA GLU A 303 -2.76 -21.96 -5.87
C GLU A 303 -2.05 -20.92 -6.73
N HIS A 304 -0.78 -21.16 -7.00
CA HIS A 304 0.02 -20.31 -7.88
C HIS A 304 -0.53 -20.36 -9.31
N VAL A 305 -0.63 -19.19 -9.94
CA VAL A 305 -1.15 -19.02 -11.30
C VAL A 305 -0.05 -18.54 -12.25
N ALA A 306 0.70 -17.51 -11.85
CA ALA A 306 1.73 -16.92 -12.71
C ALA A 306 2.82 -16.21 -11.90
N ASP A 307 4.02 -16.19 -12.48
CA ASP A 307 5.11 -15.27 -12.08
C ASP A 307 5.28 -14.23 -13.20
N VAL A 308 5.18 -12.96 -12.86
CA VAL A 308 5.33 -11.84 -13.79
C VAL A 308 6.64 -11.11 -13.51
N PRO A 309 7.59 -11.06 -14.46
CA PRO A 309 8.82 -10.29 -14.30
C PRO A 309 8.54 -8.79 -14.16
N VAL A 310 9.11 -8.18 -13.13
CA VAL A 310 9.01 -6.74 -12.84
C VAL A 310 10.37 -6.16 -12.46
N GLY A 311 10.38 -4.91 -12.00
CA GLY A 311 11.59 -4.21 -11.60
C GLY A 311 12.18 -4.67 -10.26
N GLN A 312 13.17 -3.93 -9.79
CA GLN A 312 13.85 -4.16 -8.53
C GLN A 312 13.14 -3.42 -7.39
N ARG A 313 12.92 -4.12 -6.26
CA ARG A 313 12.27 -3.56 -5.05
C ARG A 313 10.91 -2.96 -5.37
N CYS A 314 10.05 -3.73 -6.03
CA CYS A 314 8.64 -3.37 -6.18
C CYS A 314 7.90 -3.75 -4.89
N TRP A 315 7.40 -2.76 -4.17
CA TRP A 315 6.76 -2.96 -2.86
C TRP A 315 5.27 -2.74 -2.92
N HIS A 316 4.84 -1.57 -3.40
CA HIS A 316 3.44 -1.20 -3.45
C HIS A 316 2.91 -1.13 -4.88
N PHE A 317 1.60 -1.35 -5.02
CA PHE A 317 0.92 -1.30 -6.30
C PHE A 317 -0.53 -0.89 -6.15
N SER A 318 -1.05 -0.29 -7.22
CA SER A 318 -2.43 0.20 -7.32
C SER A 318 -2.96 -0.08 -8.73
N PHE A 319 -4.22 -0.46 -8.84
CA PHE A 319 -4.90 -0.55 -10.12
C PHE A 319 -5.33 0.85 -10.59
N THR A 320 -5.38 1.04 -11.91
CA THR A 320 -6.02 2.22 -12.48
C THR A 320 -7.52 2.21 -12.19
N PRO A 321 -8.20 3.38 -12.12
CA PRO A 321 -9.60 3.46 -11.70
C PRO A 321 -10.57 2.71 -12.63
N ASP A 322 -10.18 2.52 -13.89
CA ASP A 322 -10.90 1.73 -14.89
C ASP A 322 -10.62 0.21 -14.80
N GLY A 323 -9.74 -0.20 -13.88
CA GLY A 323 -9.29 -1.58 -13.69
C GLY A 323 -8.46 -2.15 -14.83
N SER A 324 -8.04 -1.34 -15.82
CA SER A 324 -7.41 -1.84 -17.05
C SER A 324 -5.89 -2.01 -16.93
N LYS A 325 -5.26 -1.37 -15.94
CA LYS A 325 -3.82 -1.47 -15.68
C LYS A 325 -3.54 -1.69 -14.20
N LEU A 326 -2.39 -2.29 -13.94
CA LEU A 326 -1.80 -2.42 -12.61
C LEU A 326 -0.46 -1.66 -12.60
N MET A 327 -0.28 -0.76 -11.64
CA MET A 327 0.91 0.10 -11.54
C MET A 327 1.71 -0.26 -10.28
N LEU A 328 2.98 -0.64 -10.46
CA LEU A 328 3.89 -1.10 -9.39
C LEU A 328 5.00 -0.08 -9.15
N ALA A 329 5.11 0.45 -7.94
CA ALA A 329 6.23 1.31 -7.56
C ALA A 329 7.47 0.48 -7.26
N CYS A 330 8.50 0.58 -8.11
CA CYS A 330 9.71 -0.23 -8.07
C CYS A 330 10.92 0.64 -7.72
N GLY A 331 11.23 0.72 -6.43
CA GLY A 331 12.13 1.73 -5.89
C GLY A 331 13.56 1.62 -6.38
N ARG A 332 14.14 0.42 -6.45
CA ARG A 332 15.51 0.24 -6.98
C ARG A 332 15.58 0.29 -8.51
N SER A 333 14.43 0.29 -9.17
CA SER A 333 14.32 0.61 -10.60
C SER A 333 14.06 2.09 -10.88
N ASN A 334 13.87 2.93 -9.84
CA ASN A 334 13.58 4.35 -9.99
C ASN A 334 12.39 4.66 -10.91
N ALA A 335 11.38 3.78 -10.90
CA ALA A 335 10.29 3.79 -11.86
C ALA A 335 9.01 3.15 -11.31
N VAL A 336 7.91 3.43 -11.98
CA VAL A 336 6.66 2.66 -11.87
C VAL A 336 6.53 1.73 -13.08
N TYR A 337 6.29 0.46 -12.84
CA TYR A 337 6.01 -0.53 -13.89
C TYR A 337 4.51 -0.56 -14.15
N VAL A 338 4.12 -0.54 -15.42
CA VAL A 338 2.71 -0.58 -15.85
C VAL A 338 2.44 -1.93 -16.50
N LEU A 339 1.50 -2.67 -15.94
CA LEU A 339 1.08 -3.99 -16.39
C LEU A 339 -0.34 -3.93 -16.94
N ASP A 340 -0.66 -4.78 -17.93
CA ASP A 340 -2.04 -5.01 -18.37
C ASP A 340 -2.79 -5.78 -17.27
N ALA A 341 -3.89 -5.26 -16.75
CA ALA A 341 -4.59 -5.93 -15.65
C ALA A 341 -5.28 -7.24 -16.06
N SER A 342 -5.51 -7.49 -17.36
CA SER A 342 -6.19 -8.69 -17.85
C SER A 342 -5.30 -9.93 -17.90
N ASN A 343 -3.97 -9.74 -18.00
CA ASN A 343 -2.99 -10.82 -18.14
C ASN A 343 -1.69 -10.58 -17.35
N TYR A 344 -1.62 -9.47 -16.63
CA TYR A 344 -0.51 -8.99 -15.82
C TYR A 344 0.82 -8.80 -16.57
N GLN A 345 0.85 -8.83 -17.90
CA GLN A 345 2.09 -8.61 -18.64
C GLN A 345 2.52 -7.14 -18.54
N THR A 346 3.82 -6.91 -18.34
CA THR A 346 4.41 -5.57 -18.34
C THR A 346 4.28 -4.93 -19.72
N ILE A 347 3.66 -3.75 -19.78
CA ILE A 347 3.46 -2.96 -21.01
C ILE A 347 4.55 -1.88 -21.12
N SER A 348 4.81 -1.16 -20.03
CA SER A 348 5.72 -0.01 -20.04
C SER A 348 6.27 0.30 -18.65
N GLN A 349 7.13 1.32 -18.58
CA GLN A 349 7.69 1.85 -17.35
C GLN A 349 7.66 3.37 -17.39
N ILE A 350 7.36 3.99 -16.25
CA ILE A 350 7.36 5.44 -16.04
C ILE A 350 8.51 5.77 -15.11
N GLY A 351 9.59 6.34 -15.65
CA GLY A 351 10.82 6.67 -14.93
C GLY A 351 10.77 8.00 -14.18
N ASN A 352 11.95 8.52 -13.84
CA ASN A 352 12.15 9.77 -13.09
C ASN A 352 11.47 9.79 -11.70
N LEU A 353 11.32 8.61 -11.11
CA LEU A 353 10.76 8.39 -9.77
C LEU A 353 11.80 7.63 -8.93
N PRO A 354 12.95 8.25 -8.61
CA PRO A 354 14.01 7.61 -7.85
C PRO A 354 13.50 7.11 -6.50
N LEU A 355 13.83 5.86 -6.16
CA LEU A 355 13.33 5.22 -4.94
C LEU A 355 11.81 5.36 -4.78
N ALA A 356 11.06 5.12 -5.86
CA ALA A 356 9.60 4.99 -5.81
C ALA A 356 9.18 3.99 -4.71
N TRP A 357 8.20 4.37 -3.88
CA TRP A 357 7.78 3.55 -2.75
C TRP A 357 6.29 3.24 -2.78
N GLY A 358 5.44 4.21 -2.41
CA GLY A 358 4.00 4.05 -2.40
C GLY A 358 3.38 4.55 -3.70
N ILE A 359 2.22 4.01 -4.05
CA ILE A 359 1.41 4.47 -5.18
C ILE A 359 -0.07 4.39 -4.83
N VAL A 360 -0.83 5.42 -5.20
CA VAL A 360 -2.31 5.46 -5.06
C VAL A 360 -2.94 6.11 -6.29
N THR A 361 -4.17 5.74 -6.62
CA THR A 361 -4.92 6.32 -7.76
C THR A 361 -6.09 7.18 -7.29
N SER A 362 -6.41 8.22 -8.08
CA SER A 362 -7.59 9.07 -7.90
C SER A 362 -8.37 9.13 -9.22
N PRO A 363 -9.66 8.74 -9.25
CA PRO A 363 -10.41 8.09 -8.18
C PRO A 363 -9.76 6.80 -7.68
N PRO A 364 -10.03 6.32 -6.45
CA PRO A 364 -9.44 5.08 -5.96
C PRO A 364 -9.96 3.87 -6.76
N SER A 365 -9.09 2.89 -7.01
CA SER A 365 -9.50 1.59 -7.55
C SER A 365 -9.70 0.56 -6.44
N PRO A 366 -10.73 -0.30 -6.54
CA PRO A 366 -10.77 -1.55 -5.79
C PRO A 366 -9.50 -2.37 -6.07
N GLY A 367 -9.03 -3.11 -5.08
CA GLY A 367 -7.89 -4.02 -5.23
C GLY A 367 -6.51 -3.38 -5.13
N SER A 368 -6.43 -2.06 -4.93
CA SER A 368 -5.18 -1.39 -4.57
C SER A 368 -4.86 -1.55 -3.08
N ILE A 369 -3.57 -1.56 -2.71
CA ILE A 369 -3.11 -1.84 -1.34
C ILE A 369 -3.72 -0.87 -0.30
N GLU A 370 -3.95 0.38 -0.70
CA GLU A 370 -4.52 1.46 0.10
C GLU A 370 -6.05 1.43 0.19
N SER A 371 -6.73 0.80 -0.78
CA SER A 371 -8.18 0.94 -0.95
C SER A 371 -8.92 0.37 0.26
N ALA A 372 -9.95 1.08 0.75
CA ALA A 372 -11.01 0.44 1.51
C ALA A 372 -11.91 -0.28 0.50
N LYS A 373 -12.33 -1.52 0.81
CA LYS A 373 -13.04 -2.46 -0.06
C LYS A 373 -13.90 -1.85 -1.16
#